data_AF-A0A1T5LKD7-F1
#
_entry.id   AF-A0A1T5LKD7-F1
#
_cell.length_a   1.000
_cell.length_b   1.000
_cell.length_c   1.000
_cell.angle_alpha   90.00
_cell.angle_beta   90.00
_cell.angle_gamma   90.00
#
_symmetry.space_group_name_H-M   'P 1'
#
loop_
_entity.id
_entity.type
_entity.pdbx_description
1 polymer ?
#
loop_
_entity_poly.entity_id
_entity_poly.type
_entity_poly.pdbx_seq_one_letter_code
_entity_poly.pdbx_strand_id
1 'polypeptide(L)'
;MENQQTAPVLSTKDWVVTLLISFIPLVGLIMLFVWAFGSSENPNKSNWAKAILIWYAIGSVFAIILWVTVFAAIMSSYQNY
;
A
#
# COMPACT_ATOMS: atom_id res chain seq x y z
N MET A 1 -2.62 -31.83 -18.96
CA MET A 1 -3.03 -30.65 -18.18
C MET A 1 -1.93 -30.43 -17.16
N GLU A 2 -1.15 -29.36 -17.27
CA GLU A 2 -0.21 -29.02 -16.21
C GLU A 2 -1.00 -28.88 -14.91
N ASN A 3 -0.62 -29.63 -13.88
CA ASN A 3 -1.11 -29.41 -12.53
C ASN A 3 -0.61 -28.02 -12.13
N GLN A 4 -1.44 -27.00 -12.35
CA GLN A 4 -1.19 -25.68 -11.80
C GLN A 4 -1.19 -25.87 -10.28
N GLN A 5 0.01 -25.96 -9.70
CA GLN A 5 0.23 -25.99 -8.26
C GLN A 5 -0.29 -24.64 -7.73
N THR A 6 -1.59 -24.59 -7.43
CA THR A 6 -2.24 -23.41 -6.91
C THR A 6 -1.69 -23.19 -5.50
N ALA A 7 -1.19 -21.98 -5.26
CA ALA A 7 -0.71 -21.64 -3.93
C ALA A 7 -1.85 -21.81 -2.91
N PRO A 8 -1.54 -22.26 -1.68
CA PRO A 8 -2.56 -22.50 -0.67
C PRO A 8 -3.40 -21.24 -0.44
N VAL A 9 -4.72 -21.40 -0.41
CA VAL A 9 -5.63 -20.29 -0.13
C VAL A 9 -5.42 -19.83 1.31
N LEU A 10 -5.26 -18.52 1.50
CA LEU A 10 -5.13 -17.92 2.84
C LEU A 10 -6.48 -17.94 3.53
N SER A 11 -6.51 -18.43 4.76
CA SER A 11 -7.72 -18.44 5.58
C SER A 11 -8.07 -17.03 6.08
N THR A 12 -9.30 -16.86 6.58
CA THR A 12 -9.71 -15.60 7.24
C THR A 12 -8.77 -15.24 8.40
N LYS A 13 -8.29 -16.22 9.17
CA LYS A 13 -7.35 -16.00 10.27
C LYS A 13 -6.03 -15.41 9.77
N ASP A 14 -5.52 -15.90 8.65
CA ASP A 14 -4.27 -15.41 8.06
C ASP A 14 -4.42 -13.96 7.60
N TRP A 15 -5.58 -13.61 7.01
CA TRP A 15 -5.91 -12.24 6.63
C TRP A 15 -6.04 -11.30 7.83
N VAL A 16 -6.68 -11.74 8.91
CA VAL A 16 -6.80 -10.96 10.14
C VAL A 16 -5.42 -10.60 10.68
N VAL A 17 -4.50 -11.57 10.75
CA VAL A 17 -3.12 -11.32 11.23
C VAL A 17 -2.35 -10.41 10.26
N THR A 18 -2.48 -10.66 8.95
CA THR A 18 -1.83 -9.85 7.92
C THR A 18 -2.27 -8.38 8.01
N LEU A 19 -3.57 -8.15 8.14
CA LEU A 19 -4.15 -6.81 8.27
C LEU A 19 -3.76 -6.14 9.59
N LEU A 20 -3.77 -6.88 10.70
CA LEU A 20 -3.33 -6.37 12.01
C LEU A 20 -1.90 -5.83 11.96
N ILE A 21 -0.98 -6.57 11.34
CA ILE A 21 0.41 -6.12 11.15
C ILE A 21 0.47 -4.88 10.24
N SER A 22 -0.32 -4.86 9.16
CA SER A 22 -0.33 -3.74 8.21
C SER A 22 -0.82 -2.42 8.80
N PHE A 23 -1.62 -2.45 9.87
CA PHE A 23 -2.12 -1.25 10.54
C PHE A 23 -1.09 -0.57 11.46
N ILE A 24 0.01 -1.24 11.78
CA ILE A 24 1.12 -0.63 12.52
C ILE A 24 1.89 0.25 11.52
N PRO A 25 2.03 1.58 11.70
CA PRO A 25 2.49 2.45 10.61
C PRO A 25 3.86 2.08 10.02
N LEU A 26 4.89 1.99 10.86
CA LEU A 26 6.25 1.69 10.40
C LEU A 26 6.43 0.21 10.07
N VAL A 27 5.96 -0.67 10.97
CA VAL A 27 6.11 -2.13 10.80
C VAL A 27 5.28 -2.61 9.61
N GLY A 28 4.04 -2.16 9.48
CA GLY A 28 3.15 -2.47 8.37
C GLY A 28 3.71 -2.02 7.03
N LEU A 29 4.26 -0.80 6.95
CA LEU A 29 4.92 -0.34 5.73
C LEU A 29 6.10 -1.23 5.34
N ILE A 30 7.00 -1.56 6.29
CA ILE A 30 8.13 -2.46 6.03
C ILE A 30 7.63 -3.85 5.60
N MET A 31 6.64 -4.38 6.29
CA MET A 31 6.09 -5.72 6.00
C MET A 31 5.44 -5.78 4.61
N LEU A 32 4.84 -4.69 4.12
CA LEU A 32 4.34 -4.63 2.74
C LEU A 32 5.47 -4.83 1.72
N PHE A 33 6.66 -4.26 1.93
CA PHE A 33 7.82 -4.51 1.06
C PHE A 33 8.31 -5.96 1.17
N VAL A 34 8.40 -6.49 2.40
CA VAL A 34 8.81 -7.88 2.64
C VAL A 34 7.86 -8.86 1.94
N TRP A 35 6.54 -8.66 2.04
CA TRP A 35 5.54 -9.51 1.40
C TRP A 35 5.49 -9.30 -0.12
N ALA A 36 5.63 -8.07 -0.60
CA ALA A 36 5.59 -7.76 -2.03
C ALA A 36 6.77 -8.37 -2.80
N PHE A 37 7.96 -8.39 -2.21
CA PHE A 37 9.20 -8.75 -2.91
C PHE A 37 9.90 -10.00 -2.35
N GLY A 38 9.33 -10.65 -1.34
CA GLY A 38 9.83 -11.91 -0.80
C GLY A 38 9.64 -13.09 -1.77
N SER A 39 10.67 -13.94 -1.90
CA SER A 39 10.68 -15.09 -2.81
C SER A 39 9.89 -16.32 -2.33
N SER A 40 9.59 -16.39 -1.02
CA SER A 40 8.90 -17.52 -0.37
C SER A 40 7.50 -17.19 0.13
N GLU A 41 6.98 -15.99 -0.14
CA GLU A 41 5.67 -15.55 0.36
C GLU A 41 4.53 -16.10 -0.51
N ASN A 42 3.35 -16.27 0.11
CA ASN A 42 2.15 -16.67 -0.62
C ASN A 42 1.83 -15.66 -1.74
N PRO A 43 1.65 -16.08 -3.00
CA PRO A 43 1.43 -15.16 -4.12
C PRO A 43 0.17 -14.31 -3.97
N ASN A 44 -0.88 -14.78 -3.27
CA ASN A 44 -2.06 -13.97 -2.99
C ASN A 44 -1.71 -12.79 -2.05
N LYS A 45 -0.91 -13.03 -1.00
CA LYS A 45 -0.45 -11.98 -0.09
C LYS A 45 0.54 -11.04 -0.77
N SER A 46 1.46 -11.58 -1.56
CA SER A 46 2.43 -10.79 -2.32
C SER A 46 1.76 -9.84 -3.31
N ASN A 47 0.76 -10.33 -4.07
CA ASN A 47 0.01 -9.50 -5.01
C ASN A 47 -0.82 -8.42 -4.30
N TRP A 48 -1.45 -8.76 -3.16
CA TRP A 48 -2.13 -7.77 -2.33
C TRP A 48 -1.16 -6.70 -1.82
N ALA A 49 0.01 -7.08 -1.31
CA ALA A 49 1.01 -6.12 -0.81
C ALA A 49 1.51 -5.19 -1.93
N LYS A 50 1.77 -5.71 -3.14
CA LYS A 50 2.10 -4.90 -4.32
C LYS A 50 0.98 -3.90 -4.65
N ALA A 51 -0.28 -4.34 -4.63
CA ALA A 51 -1.41 -3.46 -4.89
C ALA A 51 -1.51 -2.32 -3.86
N ILE A 52 -1.31 -2.62 -2.57
CA ILE A 52 -1.30 -1.57 -1.52
C ILE A 52 -0.15 -0.58 -1.74
N LEU A 53 1.06 -1.05 -2.06
CA LEU A 53 2.19 -0.16 -2.36
C LEU A 53 1.92 0.75 -3.57
N ILE A 54 1.26 0.23 -4.61
CA ILE A 54 0.83 1.03 -5.77
C ILE A 54 -0.18 2.10 -5.33
N TRP A 55 -1.18 1.74 -4.51
CA TRP A 55 -2.13 2.71 -3.98
C TRP A 55 -1.47 3.78 -3.09
N TYR A 56 -0.46 3.41 -2.30
CA TYR A 56 0.33 4.39 -1.53
C TYR A 56 1.10 5.33 -2.45
N ALA A 57 1.70 4.83 -3.54
CA ALA A 57 2.37 5.67 -4.53
C ALA A 57 1.39 6.64 -5.20
N ILE A 58 0.24 6.14 -5.67
CA ILE A 58 -0.83 6.96 -6.29
C ILE A 58 -1.33 8.02 -5.29
N GLY A 59 -1.65 7.61 -4.07
CA GLY A 59 -2.13 8.50 -3.02
C GLY A 59 -1.12 9.59 -2.67
N SER A 60 0.17 9.25 -2.62
CA SER A 60 1.25 10.20 -2.37
C SER A 60 1.36 11.26 -3.48
N VAL A 61 1.29 10.84 -4.75
CA VAL A 61 1.30 11.77 -5.89
C VAL A 61 0.09 12.71 -5.83
N PHE A 62 -1.10 12.17 -5.60
CA PHE A 62 -2.32 12.96 -5.50
C PHE A 62 -2.26 13.95 -4.33
N ALA A 63 -1.79 13.52 -3.17
CA ALA A 63 -1.62 14.36 -1.99
C ALA A 63 -0.64 15.51 -2.23
N ILE A 64 0.47 15.27 -2.93
CA ILE A 64 1.43 16.32 -3.31
C ILE A 64 0.77 17.37 -4.21
N ILE A 65 0.03 16.94 -5.24
CA ILE A 65 -0.67 17.86 -6.16
C ILE A 65 -1.66 18.73 -5.39
N LEU A 66 -2.50 18.12 -4.53
CA LEU A 66 -3.44 18.86 -3.71
C LEU A 66 -2.74 19.82 -2.75
N TRP A 67 -1.68 19.38 -2.09
CA TRP A 67 -0.94 20.23 -1.16
C TRP A 67 -0.36 21.45 -1.86
N VAL A 68 0.30 21.26 -3.01
CA VAL A 68 0.89 22.38 -3.79
C VAL A 68 -0.19 23.35 -4.28
N THR A 69 -1.29 22.84 -4.83
CA THR A 69 -2.36 23.68 -5.40
C THR A 69 -3.11 24.46 -4.32
N VAL A 70 -3.47 23.82 -3.21
CA VAL A 70 -4.13 24.48 -2.08
C VAL A 70 -3.19 25.47 -1.41
N PHE A 71 -1.93 25.09 -1.18
CA PHE A 71 -0.94 25.99 -0.59
C PHE A 71 -0.70 27.23 -1.45
N ALA A 72 -0.56 27.07 -2.77
CA ALA A 72 -0.41 28.20 -3.68
C ALA A 72 -1.63 29.13 -3.69
N ALA A 73 -2.85 28.56 -3.66
CA ALA A 73 -4.08 29.36 -3.58
C ALA A 73 -4.16 30.16 -2.27
N ILE A 74 -3.79 29.56 -1.15
CA ILE A 74 -3.72 30.23 0.16
C ILE A 74 -2.66 31.35 0.14
N MET A 75 -1.48 31.12 -0.42
CA MET A 75 -0.45 32.15 -0.49
C MET A 75 -0.86 33.33 -1.38
N SER A 76 -1.56 33.06 -2.49
CA SER A 76 -2.10 34.09 -3.37
C SER A 76 -3.12 34.97 -2.64
N SER A 77 -4.00 34.40 -1.80
CA SER A 77 -4.98 35.21 -1.08
C SER A 77 -4.31 36.19 -0.10
N TYR A 78 -3.24 35.78 0.59
CA TYR A 78 -2.49 36.69 1.48
C TYR A 78 -1.79 37.84 0.76
N GLN A 79 -1.39 37.68 -0.50
CA GLN A 79 -0.76 38.77 -1.28
C GLN A 79 -1.75 39.84 -1.74
N ASN A 80 -3.05 39.52 -1.76
CA ASN A 80 -4.11 40.42 -2.22
C ASN A 80 -4.75 41.25 -1.09
N TYR A 81 -4.26 41.11 0.16
CA TYR A 81 -4.59 41.94 1.31
C TYR A 81 -3.37 42.79 1.71
#